data_AF-A0A9W8XRP8-F1
#
_entry.id   AF-A0A9W8XRP8-F1
#
_cell.length_a   1.000
_cell.length_b   1.000
_cell.length_c   1.000
_cell.angle_alpha   90.00
_cell.angle_beta   90.00
_cell.angle_gamma   90.00
#
_symmetry.space_group_name_H-M   'P 1'
#
loop_
_entity.id
_entity.type
_entity.pdbx_description
1 polymer ?
#
loop_
_entity_poly.entity_id
_entity_poly.type
_entity_poly.pdbx_seq_one_letter_code
_entity_poly.pdbx_strand_id
1 'polypeptide(L)'
;MAYPTRTLPSHIRSQSSSLGGSQPPGQSPVLLARIAEKKAELASLKDLQALSAGLADQMQTLAEKLSTLSDGTEAKLPKPKEEDDAEKKTETELPLPQTLVRIPTQHAPAVLPHPTPED
;
A
#
# COMPACT_ATOMS: atom_id res chain seq x y z
N MET A 1 5.64 10.39 18.32
CA MET A 1 4.23 10.50 18.75
C MET A 1 4.18 10.23 20.24
N ALA A 2 3.98 11.28 21.05
CA ALA A 2 3.90 11.16 22.50
C ALA A 2 2.45 10.86 22.88
N TYR A 3 2.18 9.64 23.34
CA TYR A 3 0.87 9.30 23.89
C TYR A 3 0.75 9.88 25.30
N PRO A 4 -0.37 10.50 25.68
CA PRO A 4 -0.58 10.89 27.06
C PRO A 4 -0.56 9.62 27.91
N THR A 5 0.36 9.55 28.87
CA THR A 5 0.39 8.50 29.87
C THR A 5 -0.88 8.62 30.69
N ARG A 6 -1.87 7.78 30.36
CA ARG A 6 -3.13 7.67 31.10
C ARG A 6 -2.78 7.37 32.55
N THR A 7 -2.78 8.39 33.40
CA THR A 7 -2.63 8.21 34.84
C THR A 7 -3.90 7.52 35.28
N LEU A 8 -3.87 6.18 35.32
CA LEU A 8 -4.95 5.38 35.83
C LEU A 8 -5.18 5.85 37.27
N PRO A 9 -6.38 6.36 37.63
CA PRO A 9 -6.64 6.63 39.02
C PRO A 9 -6.56 5.29 39.72
N SER A 10 -5.60 5.12 40.63
CA SER A 10 -5.56 3.95 41.50
C SER A 10 -6.79 4.02 42.40
N HIS A 11 -7.86 3.36 41.99
CA HIS A 11 -9.08 3.18 42.79
C HIS A 11 -8.86 1.98 43.70
N ILE A 12 -7.83 2.09 44.53
CA ILE A 12 -7.64 1.26 45.71
C ILE A 12 -7.74 2.22 46.89
N ARG A 13 -8.99 2.50 47.24
CA ARG A 13 -9.44 2.74 48.62
C ARG A 13 -8.74 3.90 49.34
N SER A 14 -9.28 5.11 49.19
CA SER A 14 -9.21 6.11 50.27
C SER A 14 -9.99 5.55 51.46
N GLN A 15 -9.28 4.92 52.40
CA GLN A 15 -9.82 4.68 53.74
C GLN A 15 -9.68 5.96 54.55
N SER A 16 -10.83 6.50 54.94
CA SER A 16 -11.04 7.28 56.15
C SER A 16 -10.23 8.58 56.31
N SER A 17 -10.76 9.68 55.76
CA SER A 17 -10.76 10.95 56.49
C SER A 17 -12.13 11.12 57.15
N SER A 18 -12.09 11.14 58.47
CA SER A 18 -13.19 11.23 59.43
C SER A 18 -13.97 12.54 59.34
N LEU A 19 -15.28 12.40 59.56
CA LEU A 19 -16.22 13.32 60.21
C LEU A 19 -16.25 14.80 59.80
N GLY A 20 -17.41 15.19 59.26
CA GLY A 20 -18.02 16.49 59.56
C GLY A 20 -18.20 17.40 58.35
N GLY A 21 -19.41 17.45 57.82
CA GLY A 21 -19.84 18.50 56.90
C GLY A 21 -20.85 18.00 55.88
N SER A 22 -22.13 18.28 56.14
CA SER A 22 -23.19 18.27 55.14
C SER A 22 -22.79 19.18 53.98
N GLN A 23 -22.22 18.60 52.92
CA GLN A 23 -21.90 19.34 51.71
C GLN A 23 -23.17 19.45 50.85
N PRO A 24 -23.55 20.65 50.38
CA PRO A 24 -24.74 20.84 49.56
C PRO A 24 -24.62 20.05 48.25
N PRO A 25 -25.73 19.83 47.50
CA PRO A 25 -25.72 19.20 46.18
C PRO A 25 -25.14 20.18 45.14
N GLY A 26 -23.89 20.57 45.30
CA GLY A 26 -23.08 21.32 44.34
C GLY A 26 -21.88 20.47 44.00
N GLN A 27 -21.74 20.12 42.73
CA GLN A 27 -20.70 19.21 42.23
C GLN A 27 -19.32 19.54 42.82
N SER A 28 -18.58 18.52 43.26
CA SER A 28 -17.24 18.75 43.79
C SER A 28 -16.34 19.35 42.70
N PRO A 29 -15.48 20.34 43.04
CA PRO A 29 -14.63 21.03 42.06
C PRO A 29 -13.70 20.08 41.28
N VAL A 30 -13.35 18.94 41.88
CA VAL A 30 -12.59 17.85 41.22
C VAL A 30 -13.37 17.24 40.05
N LEU A 31 -14.70 17.06 40.18
CA LEU A 31 -15.53 16.52 39.11
C LEU A 31 -15.63 17.49 37.94
N LEU A 32 -15.72 18.80 38.20
CA LEU A 32 -15.74 19.82 37.15
C LEU A 32 -14.43 19.84 36.34
N ALA A 33 -13.28 19.73 37.02
CA ALA A 33 -11.99 19.61 36.36
C ALA A 33 -11.92 18.36 35.46
N ARG A 34 -12.38 17.21 35.96
CA ARG A 34 -12.44 15.96 35.19
C ARG A 34 -13.40 16.07 33.99
N ILE A 35 -14.52 16.78 34.13
CA ILE A 35 -15.45 17.01 33.01
C ILE A 35 -14.79 17.90 31.94
N ALA A 36 -14.08 18.95 32.33
CA ALA A 36 -13.37 19.82 31.39
C ALA A 36 -12.28 19.04 30.63
N GLU A 37 -11.51 18.22 31.34
CA GLU A 37 -10.51 17.31 30.75
C GLU A 37 -11.17 16.36 29.73
N LYS A 38 -12.28 15.70 30.11
CA LYS A 38 -12.99 14.77 29.21
C LYS A 38 -13.58 15.46 27.99
N LYS A 39 -14.04 16.70 28.11
CA LYS A 39 -14.52 17.49 26.97
C LYS A 39 -13.38 17.82 25.99
N ALA A 40 -12.20 18.17 26.50
CA ALA A 40 -11.03 18.42 25.66
C ALA A 40 -10.56 17.15 24.93
N GLU A 41 -10.53 16.01 25.62
CA GLU A 41 -10.21 14.71 25.02
C GLU A 41 -11.22 14.32 23.93
N LEU A 42 -12.51 14.55 24.17
CA LEU A 42 -13.56 14.29 23.17
C LEU A 42 -13.37 15.15 21.92
N ALA A 43 -13.04 16.44 22.07
CA ALA A 43 -12.75 17.31 20.94
C ALA A 43 -11.57 16.77 20.11
N SER A 44 -10.46 16.42 20.77
CA SER A 44 -9.30 15.83 20.11
C SER A 44 -9.63 14.52 19.37
N LEU A 45 -10.48 13.66 19.95
CA LEU A 45 -10.91 12.42 19.30
C LEU A 45 -11.78 12.67 18.07
N LYS A 46 -12.62 13.70 18.09
CA LYS A 46 -13.40 14.10 16.90
C LYS A 46 -12.51 14.62 15.77
N ASP A 47 -11.49 15.39 16.11
CA ASP A 47 -10.52 15.87 15.12
C ASP A 47 -9.76 14.70 14.50
N LEU A 48 -9.33 13.74 15.33
CA LEU A 48 -8.66 12.52 14.86
C LEU A 48 -9.59 11.69 13.96
N GLN A 49 -10.87 11.55 14.31
CA GLN A 49 -11.86 10.85 13.49
C GLN A 49 -12.04 11.53 12.13
N ALA A 50 -12.15 12.86 12.09
CA ALA A 50 -12.27 13.61 10.84
C ALA A 50 -11.01 13.45 9.96
N LEU A 51 -9.83 13.49 10.56
CA LEU A 51 -8.57 13.25 9.85
C LEU A 51 -8.46 11.82 9.30
N SER A 52 -8.88 10.83 10.08
CA SER A 52 -8.92 9.43 9.65
C SER A 52 -9.94 9.17 8.52
N ALA A 53 -11.06 9.90 8.49
CA ALA A 53 -11.99 9.83 7.37
C ALA A 53 -11.33 10.26 6.06
N GLY A 54 -10.60 11.39 6.06
CA GLY A 54 -9.85 11.82 4.87
C GLY A 54 -8.73 10.85 4.46
N LEU A 55 -8.08 10.19 5.43
CA LEU A 55 -7.11 9.13 5.12
C LEU A 55 -7.78 7.91 4.47
N ALA A 56 -8.99 7.54 4.88
CA ALA A 56 -9.73 6.44 4.27
C ALA A 56 -10.04 6.71 2.80
N ASP A 57 -10.46 7.93 2.45
CA ASP A 57 -10.70 8.33 1.06
C ASP A 57 -9.41 8.25 0.21
N GLN A 58 -8.26 8.63 0.79
CA GLN A 58 -6.96 8.50 0.14
C GLN A 58 -6.59 7.04 -0.11
N MET A 59 -6.87 6.14 0.84
CA MET A 59 -6.64 4.71 0.69
C MET A 59 -7.54 4.09 -0.37
N GLN A 60 -8.81 4.52 -0.47
CA GLN A 60 -9.70 4.09 -1.55
C GLN A 60 -9.18 4.54 -2.92
N THR A 61 -8.82 5.82 -3.07
CA THR A 61 -8.25 6.35 -4.31
C THR A 61 -6.96 5.62 -4.70
N LEU A 62 -6.12 5.29 -3.72
CA LEU A 62 -4.89 4.53 -3.94
C LEU A 62 -5.19 3.10 -4.40
N ALA A 63 -6.20 2.44 -3.82
CA ALA A 63 -6.64 1.12 -4.25
C ALA A 63 -7.15 1.13 -5.70
N GLU A 64 -7.97 2.12 -6.08
CA GLU A 64 -8.44 2.28 -7.47
C GLU A 64 -7.28 2.49 -8.45
N LYS A 65 -6.28 3.30 -8.07
CA LYS A 65 -5.06 3.50 -8.89
C LYS A 65 -4.23 2.23 -9.02
N LEU A 66 -4.09 1.45 -7.94
CA LEU A 66 -3.40 0.16 -7.99
C LEU A 66 -4.14 -0.85 -8.87
N SER A 67 -5.48 -0.90 -8.81
CA SER A 67 -6.29 -1.75 -9.68
C SER A 67 -6.07 -1.41 -11.15
N THR A 68 -6.18 -0.12 -11.50
CA THR A 68 -6.00 0.33 -12.90
C THR A 68 -4.58 0.09 -13.42
N LEU A 69 -3.55 0.28 -12.58
CA LEU A 69 -2.18 -0.08 -12.93
C LEU A 69 -2.02 -1.59 -13.12
N SER A 70 -2.61 -2.41 -12.25
CA SER A 70 -2.60 -3.88 -12.34
C SER A 70 -3.28 -4.38 -13.61
N ASP A 71 -4.50 -3.91 -13.89
CA ASP A 71 -5.28 -4.25 -15.09
C ASP A 71 -4.53 -3.85 -16.37
N GLY A 72 -3.89 -2.68 -16.36
CA GLY A 72 -3.07 -2.21 -17.47
C GLY A 72 -1.82 -3.06 -17.71
N THR A 73 -1.24 -3.66 -16.66
CA THR A 73 -0.13 -4.62 -16.79
C THR A 73 -0.59 -6.02 -17.20
N GLU A 74 -1.74 -6.49 -16.73
CA GLU A 74 -2.30 -7.79 -17.13
C GLU A 74 -2.76 -7.80 -18.58
N ALA A 75 -3.37 -6.72 -19.09
CA ALA A 75 -3.81 -6.65 -20.49
C ALA A 75 -2.64 -6.73 -21.50
N LYS A 76 -1.40 -6.45 -21.07
CA LYS A 76 -0.20 -6.54 -21.90
C LYS A 76 0.54 -7.87 -21.77
N LEU A 77 0.23 -8.68 -20.76
CA LEU A 77 0.84 -10.00 -20.56
C LEU A 77 -0.16 -11.09 -20.95
N PRO A 78 0.08 -11.87 -22.03
CA PRO A 78 -0.78 -13.02 -22.32
C PRO A 78 -0.79 -13.97 -21.12
N LYS A 79 -1.98 -14.27 -20.60
CA LYS A 79 -2.15 -15.20 -19.46
C LYS A 79 -1.46 -16.53 -19.79
N PRO A 80 -0.48 -17.00 -18.99
CA PRO A 80 0.03 -18.34 -19.14
C PRO A 80 -1.12 -19.30 -18.82
N LYS A 81 -1.35 -20.27 -19.72
CA LYS A 81 -2.28 -21.36 -19.48
C LYS A 81 -1.82 -22.09 -18.22
N GLU A 82 -2.71 -22.20 -17.23
CA GLU A 82 -2.56 -23.18 -16.16
C GLU A 82 -2.70 -24.57 -16.79
N GLU A 83 -1.57 -25.22 -17.04
CA GLU A 83 -1.50 -26.66 -17.25
C GLU A 83 -0.91 -27.28 -15.99
N ASP A 84 -1.80 -27.72 -15.12
CA ASP A 84 -1.55 -28.70 -14.07
C ASP A 84 -1.54 -30.07 -14.77
N ASP A 85 -0.37 -30.59 -15.16
CA ASP A 85 -0.13 -32.03 -15.19
C ASP A 85 1.37 -32.36 -15.30
N ALA A 86 1.80 -33.20 -14.36
CA ALA A 86 2.91 -34.15 -14.39
C ALA A 86 4.14 -33.92 -15.31
N GLU A 87 5.29 -33.87 -14.64
CA GLU A 87 6.59 -34.37 -15.09
C GLU A 87 6.56 -35.25 -16.37
N LYS A 88 7.02 -34.72 -17.51
CA LYS A 88 7.74 -35.55 -18.49
C LYS A 88 8.65 -34.73 -19.42
N LYS A 89 9.93 -35.10 -19.37
CA LYS A 89 10.97 -34.78 -20.34
C LYS A 89 10.46 -34.99 -21.77
N THR A 90 10.48 -33.94 -22.60
CA THR A 90 10.75 -34.04 -24.04
C THR A 90 11.16 -32.68 -24.57
N GLU A 91 12.47 -32.49 -24.58
CA GLU A 91 13.23 -31.72 -25.56
C GLU A 91 12.61 -31.92 -26.96
N THR A 92 11.69 -31.05 -27.34
CA THR A 92 11.17 -31.00 -28.72
C THR A 92 11.63 -29.67 -29.28
N GLU A 93 12.83 -29.71 -29.84
CA GLU A 93 13.39 -28.75 -30.77
C GLU A 93 12.31 -28.38 -31.80
N LEU A 94 11.62 -27.26 -31.59
CA LEU A 94 10.72 -26.71 -32.59
C LEU A 94 11.60 -26.31 -33.79
N PRO A 95 11.45 -26.93 -34.96
CA PRO A 95 12.38 -26.70 -36.06
C PRO A 95 12.28 -25.24 -36.49
N LEU A 96 13.42 -24.55 -36.50
CA LEU A 96 13.48 -23.16 -36.99
C LEU A 96 12.89 -23.10 -38.39
N PRO A 97 11.96 -22.18 -38.69
CA PRO A 97 11.42 -22.05 -40.02
C PRO A 97 12.54 -21.64 -40.98
N GLN A 98 12.97 -22.57 -41.84
CA GLN A 98 13.85 -22.25 -42.96
C GLN A 98 13.00 -22.06 -44.20
N THR A 99 13.14 -20.91 -44.86
CA THR A 99 13.46 -20.83 -46.29
C THR A 99 13.92 -19.41 -46.61
N LEU A 100 15.23 -19.24 -46.83
CA LEU A 100 15.76 -17.97 -47.31
C LEU A 100 15.41 -17.85 -48.79
N VAL A 101 14.42 -17.01 -49.12
CA VAL A 101 13.99 -16.80 -50.50
C VAL A 101 15.09 -16.03 -51.25
N ARG A 102 15.73 -16.67 -52.24
CA ARG A 102 16.67 -15.98 -53.13
C ARG A 102 15.89 -15.16 -54.16
N ILE A 103 16.00 -13.84 -54.07
CA ILE A 103 15.48 -12.92 -55.09
C ILE A 103 16.48 -12.90 -56.26
N PRO A 104 16.05 -13.02 -57.53
CA PRO A 104 16.95 -12.89 -58.67
C PRO A 104 17.61 -11.52 -58.70
N THR A 105 18.92 -11.46 -58.47
CA THR A 105 19.70 -10.22 -58.59
C THR A 105 19.93 -9.91 -60.07
N GLN A 106 18.93 -9.37 -60.77
CA GLN A 106 19.10 -9.04 -62.19
C GLN A 106 19.90 -7.76 -62.43
N HIS A 107 20.13 -6.89 -61.44
CA HIS A 107 20.99 -5.71 -61.63
C HIS A 107 21.76 -5.37 -60.36
N ALA A 108 22.95 -5.95 -60.20
CA ALA A 108 23.99 -5.38 -59.36
C ALA A 108 25.26 -5.27 -60.23
N PRO A 109 25.76 -4.06 -60.54
CA PRO A 109 27.06 -3.94 -61.18
C PRO A 109 28.12 -4.52 -60.24
N ALA A 110 28.98 -5.39 -60.77
CA ALA A 110 30.06 -6.02 -60.01
C ALA A 110 30.93 -4.93 -59.35
N VAL A 111 30.86 -4.85 -58.02
CA VAL A 111 31.82 -4.07 -57.24
C VAL A 111 33.14 -4.82 -57.31
N LEU A 112 34.10 -4.24 -58.04
CA LEU A 112 35.46 -4.76 -58.15
C LEU A 112 36.12 -4.77 -56.75
N PRO A 113 36.88 -5.81 -56.39
CA PRO A 113 37.67 -5.79 -55.17
C PRO A 113 38.87 -4.85 -55.35
N HIS A 114 38.94 -3.81 -54.52
CA HIS A 114 40.16 -3.00 -54.38
C HIS A 114 40.98 -3.54 -53.20
N PRO A 115 42.29 -3.80 -53.35
CA PRO A 115 43.11 -4.39 -52.30
C PRO A 115 43.38 -3.40 -51.16
N THR A 116 43.28 -3.89 -49.92
CA THR A 116 44.00 -3.38 -48.74
C THR A 116 45.51 -3.53 -49.00
N PRO A 117 46.39 -2.60 -48.55
CA PRO A 117 46.84 -2.61 -47.15
C PRO A 117 47.17 -1.24 -46.50
N GLU A 118 47.10 -1.22 -45.16
CA GLU A 118 48.02 -0.62 -44.15
C GLU A 118 48.44 0.87 -44.24
N ASP A 119 48.14 1.65 -43.18
CA ASP A 119 49.05 2.02 -42.07
C ASP A 119 48.22 2.55 -40.88
#